data_AF-A0A942CPV4-F1
#
_entry.id   AF-A0A942CPV4-F1
#
_cell.length_a   1.000
_cell.length_b   1.000
_cell.length_c   1.000
_cell.angle_alpha   90.00
_cell.angle_beta   90.00
_cell.angle_gamma   90.00
#
_symmetry.space_group_name_H-M   'P 1'
#
loop_
_entity.id
_entity.type
_entity.pdbx_description
1 polymer ?
#
loop_
_entity_poly.entity_id
_entity_poly.type
_entity_poly.pdbx_seq_one_letter_code
_entity_poly.pdbx_strand_id
1 'polypeptide(L)'
;MRYRARDIVTFVALVWAVAGSFVLFDVVMLRGMDVALAHPLLFQSVLLSTATKTSTTCEVDANTTPAYPVGSQDWRVVRAAAWTLGQQVGRDAQAAMSSTVTPETLAASAQAINTFATSLSVPVPSRFQPVNIVNSNTEFVQVLEAGADGTAHALAQRYGADACQLYKLGALWGYAAVARFSLPGERNIYSSEISYYASRLELPNELWQPFVARTRRDAPAAEIMQATLAQSQTLTNYLIGPRPTQ
;
A
#
# COMPACT_ATOMS: atom_id res chain seq x y z
N MET A 1 44.92 35.32 31.71
CA MET A 1 44.25 35.18 30.39
C MET A 1 44.20 33.75 29.84
N ARG A 2 45.13 32.84 30.16
CA ARG A 2 45.14 31.45 29.64
C ARG A 2 43.92 30.58 29.99
N TYR A 3 43.29 30.78 31.15
CA TYR A 3 42.10 30.02 31.55
C TYR A 3 40.87 30.29 30.65
N ARG A 4 40.62 31.56 30.30
CA ARG A 4 39.49 31.94 29.42
C ARG A 4 39.59 31.35 28.01
N ALA A 5 40.79 31.23 27.44
CA ALA A 5 40.96 30.69 26.10
C ALA A 5 40.69 29.17 26.03
N ARG A 6 41.09 28.43 27.09
CA ARG A 6 40.85 26.98 27.17
C ARG A 6 39.36 26.66 27.34
N ASP A 7 38.63 27.46 28.10
CA ASP A 7 37.18 27.28 28.28
C ASP A 7 36.41 27.59 26.99
N ILE A 8 36.83 28.61 26.23
CA ILE A 8 36.25 28.94 24.92
C ILE A 8 36.49 27.81 23.91
N VAL A 9 37.72 27.27 23.83
CA VAL A 9 38.03 26.15 22.92
C VAL A 9 37.24 24.90 23.29
N THR A 10 37.09 24.61 24.59
CA THR A 10 36.32 23.46 25.06
C THR A 10 34.83 23.61 24.76
N PHE A 11 34.28 24.81 24.94
CA PHE A 11 32.90 25.12 24.59
C PHE A 11 32.64 24.96 23.08
N VAL A 12 33.53 25.51 22.24
CA VAL A 12 33.43 25.38 20.78
C VAL A 12 33.53 23.91 20.35
N ALA A 13 34.45 23.14 20.93
CA ALA A 13 34.60 21.72 20.65
C ALA A 13 33.34 20.91 21.01
N LEU A 14 32.71 21.20 22.16
CA LEU A 14 31.45 20.56 22.55
C LEU A 14 30.29 20.91 21.62
N VAL A 15 30.14 22.19 21.25
CA VAL A 15 29.10 22.62 20.31
C VAL A 15 29.27 21.95 18.95
N TRP A 16 30.49 21.87 18.43
CA TRP A 16 30.78 21.18 17.17
C TRP A 16 30.63 19.66 17.25
N ALA A 17 30.97 19.04 18.39
CA ALA A 17 30.74 17.61 18.58
C ALA A 17 29.25 17.27 18.61
N VAL A 18 28.43 18.09 19.28
CA VAL A 18 26.97 17.94 19.32
C VAL A 18 26.36 18.21 17.95
N ALA A 19 26.74 19.30 17.28
CA ALA A 19 26.28 19.59 15.92
C ALA A 19 26.69 18.47 14.95
N GLY A 20 27.92 17.98 15.06
CA GLY A 20 28.44 16.85 14.29
C GLY A 20 27.67 15.56 14.54
N SER A 21 27.27 15.28 15.78
CA SER A 21 26.45 14.10 16.08
C SER A 21 25.03 14.20 15.53
N PHE A 22 24.42 15.39 15.51
CA PHE A 22 23.12 15.61 14.85
C PHE A 22 23.23 15.43 13.33
N VAL A 23 24.25 16.00 12.69
CA VAL A 23 24.47 15.83 11.24
C VAL A 23 24.76 14.37 10.88
N LEU A 24 25.59 13.68 11.67
CA LEU A 24 25.87 12.26 11.45
C LEU A 24 24.61 11.42 11.65
N PHE A 25 23.82 11.72 12.69
CA PHE A 25 22.56 11.04 12.95
C PHE A 25 21.58 11.26 11.80
N ASP A 26 21.41 12.48 11.30
CA ASP A 26 20.54 12.79 10.16
C ASP A 26 21.01 12.06 8.90
N VAL A 27 22.30 12.05 8.60
CA VAL A 27 22.83 11.34 7.42
C VAL A 27 22.62 9.83 7.55
N VAL A 28 22.85 9.25 8.74
CA VAL A 28 22.67 7.82 8.99
C VAL A 28 21.19 7.43 9.00
N MET A 29 20.32 8.25 9.60
CA MET A 29 18.87 8.03 9.61
C MET A 29 18.30 8.14 8.19
N LEU A 30 18.59 9.22 7.47
CA LEU A 30 18.04 9.45 6.14
C LEU A 30 18.54 8.40 5.15
N ARG A 31 19.85 8.10 5.13
CA ARG A 31 20.39 7.05 4.25
C ARG A 31 19.96 5.65 4.70
N GLY A 32 19.89 5.41 6.00
CA GLY A 32 19.44 4.14 6.57
C GLY A 32 17.98 3.84 6.22
N MET A 33 17.10 4.84 6.34
CA MET A 33 15.71 4.74 5.90
C MET A 33 15.61 4.56 4.39
N ASP A 34 16.43 5.27 3.60
CA ASP A 34 16.45 5.09 2.14
C ASP A 34 16.85 3.67 1.71
N VAL A 35 17.80 3.05 2.42
CA VAL A 35 18.20 1.65 2.24
C VAL A 35 17.10 0.71 2.70
N ALA A 36 16.50 0.96 3.87
CA ALA A 36 15.41 0.13 4.38
C ALA A 36 14.23 0.11 3.41
N LEU A 37 13.84 1.29 2.91
CA LEU A 37 12.78 1.44 1.92
C LEU A 37 13.18 0.94 0.52
N ALA A 38 14.49 0.81 0.22
CA ALA A 38 14.98 0.15 -1.00
C ALA A 38 14.83 -1.37 -0.95
N HIS A 39 14.90 -1.94 0.25
CA HIS A 39 14.86 -3.37 0.48
C HIS A 39 13.73 -3.74 1.46
N PRO A 40 12.47 -3.44 1.13
CA PRO A 40 11.34 -3.58 2.06
C PRO A 40 11.17 -5.01 2.58
N LEU A 41 11.56 -6.03 1.80
CA LEU A 41 11.52 -7.43 2.22
C LEU A 41 12.52 -7.75 3.34
N LEU A 42 13.69 -7.10 3.36
CA LEU A 42 14.70 -7.31 4.41
C LEU A 42 14.33 -6.60 5.72
N PHE A 43 13.56 -5.51 5.63
CA PHE A 43 13.22 -4.64 6.76
C PHE A 43 11.72 -4.67 7.09
N GLN A 44 11.00 -5.69 6.63
CA GLN A 44 9.56 -5.80 6.75
C GLN A 44 9.09 -5.74 8.22
N SER A 45 9.84 -6.36 9.14
CA SER A 45 9.55 -6.33 10.57
C SER A 45 9.62 -4.93 11.19
N VAL A 46 10.31 -3.99 10.56
CA VAL A 46 10.44 -2.60 11.00
C VAL A 46 9.45 -1.71 10.24
N LEU A 47 9.40 -1.83 8.92
CA LEU A 47 8.70 -0.89 8.05
C LEU A 47 7.20 -1.13 7.88
N LEU A 48 6.71 -2.35 8.12
CA LEU A 48 5.29 -2.65 7.97
C LEU A 48 4.48 -1.95 9.08
N SER A 49 3.30 -1.45 8.74
CA SER A 49 2.40 -0.88 9.74
C SER A 49 2.05 -1.92 10.84
N THR A 50 1.82 -1.44 12.08
CA THR A 50 1.37 -2.32 13.17
C THR A 50 0.07 -3.02 12.82
N ALA A 51 -0.87 -2.31 12.17
CA ALA A 51 -2.16 -2.85 11.77
C ALA A 51 -2.00 -4.05 10.81
N THR A 52 -1.12 -3.96 9.82
CA THR A 52 -0.84 -5.07 8.90
C THR A 52 -0.11 -6.22 9.61
N LYS A 53 0.82 -5.93 10.52
CA LYS A 53 1.54 -6.98 11.29
C LYS A 53 0.61 -7.82 12.15
N THR A 54 -0.41 -7.20 12.74
CA THR A 54 -1.33 -7.86 13.68
C THR A 54 -2.65 -8.28 13.02
N SER A 55 -2.84 -8.02 11.72
CA SER A 55 -4.09 -8.33 11.05
C SER A 55 -4.25 -9.83 10.87
N THR A 56 -5.37 -10.36 11.37
CA THR A 56 -5.83 -11.73 11.14
C THR A 56 -7.01 -11.77 10.16
N THR A 57 -7.36 -10.65 9.50
CA THR A 57 -8.58 -10.52 8.68
C THR A 57 -8.64 -11.53 7.53
N CYS A 58 -7.49 -11.87 6.95
CA CYS A 58 -7.39 -12.84 5.86
C CYS A 58 -7.12 -14.28 6.35
N GLU A 59 -6.97 -14.49 7.66
CA GLU A 59 -6.84 -15.83 8.24
C GLU A 59 -8.22 -16.45 8.31
N VAL A 60 -8.37 -17.60 7.64
CA VAL A 60 -9.60 -18.39 7.63
C VAL A 60 -9.27 -19.82 7.97
N ASP A 61 -10.11 -20.45 8.77
CA ASP A 61 -9.92 -21.83 9.20
C ASP A 61 -10.08 -22.76 7.99
N ALA A 62 -9.08 -23.62 7.75
CA ALA A 62 -9.09 -24.54 6.62
C ALA A 62 -10.32 -25.48 6.63
N ASN A 63 -10.94 -25.68 7.80
CA ASN A 63 -12.15 -26.49 7.95
C ASN A 63 -13.45 -25.76 7.61
N THR A 64 -13.46 -24.43 7.58
CA THR A 64 -14.64 -23.61 7.25
C THR A 64 -14.53 -22.94 5.89
N THR A 65 -13.32 -22.92 5.31
CA THR A 65 -13.06 -22.31 4.02
C THR A 65 -13.35 -23.31 2.90
N PRO A 66 -14.24 -22.99 1.97
CA PRO A 66 -14.46 -23.76 0.76
C PRO A 66 -13.13 -23.95 0.01
N ALA A 67 -12.75 -25.20 -0.32
CA ALA A 67 -11.55 -25.49 -1.12
C ALA A 67 -11.60 -24.87 -2.53
N TYR A 68 -12.80 -24.47 -2.97
CA TYR A 68 -13.10 -23.79 -4.22
C TYR A 68 -14.19 -22.74 -3.97
N PRO A 69 -14.22 -21.64 -4.74
CA PRO A 69 -15.21 -20.56 -4.57
C PRO A 69 -16.63 -21.12 -4.43
N VAL A 70 -17.40 -20.60 -3.46
CA VAL A 70 -18.82 -20.95 -3.30
C VAL A 70 -19.60 -20.35 -4.48
N GLY A 71 -19.74 -21.16 -5.53
CA GLY A 71 -20.39 -20.83 -6.80
C GLY A 71 -19.60 -21.33 -8.01
N SER A 72 -20.23 -21.41 -9.18
CA SER A 72 -19.60 -21.79 -10.46
C SER A 72 -18.63 -20.75 -11.03
N GLN A 73 -18.20 -19.76 -10.22
CA GLN A 73 -17.32 -18.69 -10.68
C GLN A 73 -15.89 -19.19 -10.82
N ASP A 74 -15.29 -18.95 -11.98
CA ASP A 74 -13.88 -19.22 -12.25
C ASP A 74 -13.00 -18.44 -11.25
N TRP A 75 -12.07 -19.14 -10.59
CA TRP A 75 -11.15 -18.56 -9.62
C TRP A 75 -10.36 -17.37 -10.17
N ARG A 76 -10.09 -17.34 -11.48
CA ARG A 76 -9.42 -16.22 -12.16
C ARG A 76 -10.25 -14.95 -12.12
N VAL A 77 -11.56 -15.10 -12.36
CA VAL A 77 -12.52 -13.99 -12.30
C VAL A 77 -12.58 -13.44 -10.88
N VAL A 78 -12.61 -14.31 -9.88
CA VAL A 78 -12.61 -13.90 -8.47
C VAL A 78 -11.33 -13.13 -8.11
N ARG A 79 -10.15 -13.64 -8.49
CA ARG A 79 -8.87 -12.96 -8.23
C ARG A 79 -8.82 -11.57 -8.87
N ALA A 80 -9.17 -11.48 -10.16
CA ALA A 80 -9.18 -10.22 -10.89
C ALA A 80 -10.22 -9.24 -10.32
N ALA A 81 -11.41 -9.72 -9.93
CA ALA A 81 -12.45 -8.90 -9.34
C ALA A 81 -12.09 -8.43 -7.93
N ALA A 82 -11.51 -9.27 -7.07
CA ALA A 82 -11.06 -8.88 -5.73
C ALA A 82 -9.97 -7.81 -5.79
N TRP A 83 -8.97 -8.02 -6.67
CA TRP A 83 -7.95 -7.04 -7.01
C TRP A 83 -8.53 -5.71 -7.51
N THR A 84 -9.50 -5.78 -8.43
CA THR A 84 -10.12 -4.59 -9.03
C THR A 84 -10.97 -3.83 -8.02
N LEU A 85 -11.77 -4.53 -7.21
CA LEU A 85 -12.52 -3.96 -6.10
C LEU A 85 -11.58 -3.21 -5.15
N GLY A 86 -10.47 -3.85 -4.76
CA GLY A 86 -9.42 -3.22 -3.97
C GLY A 86 -8.91 -1.94 -4.61
N GLN A 87 -8.48 -1.99 -5.88
CA GLN A 87 -8.00 -0.81 -6.60
C GLN A 87 -9.00 0.34 -6.61
N GLN A 88 -10.30 0.06 -6.80
CA GLN A 88 -11.32 1.11 -6.76
C GLN A 88 -11.46 1.72 -5.36
N VAL A 89 -11.47 0.90 -4.30
CA VAL A 89 -11.49 1.39 -2.91
C VAL A 89 -10.28 2.29 -2.61
N GLY A 90 -9.09 1.89 -3.03
CA GLY A 90 -7.88 2.69 -2.85
C GLY A 90 -7.92 4.03 -3.58
N ARG A 91 -8.35 4.02 -4.85
CA ARG A 91 -8.49 5.23 -5.66
C ARG A 91 -9.54 6.17 -5.08
N ASP A 92 -10.69 5.62 -4.64
CA ASP A 92 -11.75 6.39 -3.98
C ASP A 92 -11.26 7.05 -2.69
N ALA A 93 -10.52 6.31 -1.87
CA ALA A 93 -9.95 6.81 -0.62
C ALA A 93 -8.96 7.97 -0.85
N GLN A 94 -8.09 7.86 -1.87
CA GLN A 94 -7.19 8.95 -2.21
C GLN A 94 -7.93 10.14 -2.83
N ALA A 95 -8.93 9.87 -3.68
CA ALA A 95 -9.74 10.90 -4.32
C ALA A 95 -10.57 11.69 -3.29
N ALA A 96 -11.05 11.05 -2.23
CA ALA A 96 -11.81 11.69 -1.15
C ALA A 96 -11.01 12.76 -0.38
N MET A 97 -9.68 12.75 -0.48
CA MET A 97 -8.81 13.77 0.12
C MET A 97 -8.45 14.91 -0.83
N SER A 98 -8.78 14.78 -2.11
CA SER A 98 -8.47 15.79 -3.11
C SER A 98 -9.54 16.88 -3.14
N SER A 99 -9.12 18.14 -3.07
CA SER A 99 -10.03 19.30 -3.24
C SER A 99 -10.50 19.51 -4.68
N THR A 100 -9.91 18.80 -5.66
CA THR A 100 -10.23 18.94 -7.08
C THR A 100 -11.20 17.89 -7.61
N VAL A 101 -11.51 16.86 -6.81
CA VAL A 101 -12.43 15.79 -7.21
C VAL A 101 -13.86 16.18 -6.86
N THR A 102 -14.78 16.04 -7.83
CA THR A 102 -16.17 16.45 -7.65
C THR A 102 -17.01 15.37 -6.95
N PRO A 103 -18.12 15.74 -6.28
CA PRO A 103 -19.05 14.79 -5.68
C PRO A 103 -19.59 13.74 -6.67
N GLU A 104 -19.83 14.13 -7.93
CA GLU A 104 -20.30 13.22 -8.98
C GLU A 104 -19.27 12.14 -9.31
N THR A 105 -17.98 12.51 -9.32
CA THR A 105 -16.88 11.57 -9.55
C THR A 105 -16.80 10.55 -8.41
N LEU A 106 -16.96 11.00 -7.16
CA LEU A 106 -17.00 10.13 -5.99
C LEU A 106 -18.25 9.24 -5.96
N ALA A 107 -19.41 9.74 -6.43
CA ALA A 107 -20.62 8.94 -6.55
C ALA A 107 -20.49 7.84 -7.61
N ALA A 108 -19.90 8.15 -8.77
CA ALA A 108 -19.61 7.16 -9.81
C ALA A 108 -18.63 6.08 -9.33
N SER A 109 -17.59 6.48 -8.60
CA SER A 109 -16.66 5.57 -7.93
C SER A 109 -17.37 4.64 -6.93
N ALA A 110 -18.23 5.20 -6.06
CA ALA A 110 -19.02 4.42 -5.10
C ALA A 110 -19.96 3.42 -5.79
N GLN A 111 -20.57 3.81 -6.92
CA GLN A 111 -21.39 2.90 -7.72
C GLN A 111 -20.57 1.74 -8.28
N ALA A 112 -19.38 2.02 -8.83
CA ALA A 112 -18.49 0.98 -9.35
C ALA A 112 -18.04 0.01 -8.25
N ILE A 113 -17.67 0.53 -7.06
CA ILE A 113 -17.34 -0.29 -5.89
C ILE A 113 -18.52 -1.20 -5.50
N ASN A 114 -19.74 -0.65 -5.47
CA ASN A 114 -20.94 -1.43 -5.15
C ASN A 114 -21.20 -2.53 -6.18
N THR A 115 -21.03 -2.25 -7.48
CA THR A 115 -21.16 -3.26 -8.55
C THR A 115 -20.16 -4.40 -8.35
N PHE A 116 -18.90 -4.09 -8.06
CA PHE A 116 -17.88 -5.13 -7.82
C PHE A 116 -18.16 -5.93 -6.54
N ALA A 117 -18.48 -5.27 -5.43
CA ALA A 117 -18.83 -5.94 -4.17
C ALA A 117 -20.05 -6.86 -4.34
N THR A 118 -21.07 -6.41 -5.07
CA THR A 118 -22.25 -7.23 -5.41
C THR A 118 -21.89 -8.42 -6.29
N SER A 119 -21.02 -8.24 -7.30
CA SER A 119 -20.58 -9.33 -8.20
C SER A 119 -19.81 -10.43 -7.48
N LEU A 120 -19.08 -10.05 -6.43
CA LEU A 120 -18.36 -10.94 -5.51
C LEU A 120 -19.25 -11.39 -4.35
N SER A 121 -20.48 -10.87 -4.26
CA SER A 121 -21.43 -11.16 -3.18
C SER A 121 -20.80 -11.03 -1.79
N VAL A 122 -20.08 -9.93 -1.59
CA VAL A 122 -19.47 -9.51 -0.32
C VAL A 122 -20.05 -8.16 0.11
N PRO A 123 -19.97 -7.80 1.41
CA PRO A 123 -20.41 -6.48 1.87
C PRO A 123 -19.72 -5.36 1.11
N VAL A 124 -20.44 -4.28 0.84
CA VAL A 124 -19.87 -3.08 0.23
C VAL A 124 -18.86 -2.46 1.19
N PRO A 125 -17.62 -2.19 0.75
CA PRO A 125 -16.62 -1.53 1.58
C PRO A 125 -17.12 -0.18 2.10
N SER A 126 -16.90 0.08 3.39
CA SER A 126 -17.10 1.41 3.96
C SER A 126 -16.19 2.42 3.26
N ARG A 127 -16.74 3.58 2.91
CA ARG A 127 -15.94 4.64 2.29
C ARG A 127 -14.96 5.20 3.32
N PHE A 128 -13.71 5.38 2.89
CA PHE A 128 -12.70 6.01 3.72
C PHE A 128 -13.02 7.49 3.92
N GLN A 129 -13.11 7.90 5.18
CA GLN A 129 -13.27 9.29 5.58
C GLN A 129 -12.15 9.60 6.58
N PRO A 130 -11.06 10.25 6.15
CA PRO A 130 -9.96 10.56 7.05
C PRO A 130 -10.44 11.53 8.12
N VAL A 131 -10.13 11.22 9.38
CA VAL A 131 -10.35 12.12 10.51
C VAL A 131 -9.33 13.25 10.46
N ASN A 132 -8.08 12.92 10.11
CA ASN A 132 -7.00 13.89 9.92
C ASN A 132 -6.21 13.58 8.64
N ILE A 133 -6.13 14.56 7.74
CA ILE A 133 -5.41 14.42 6.46
C ILE A 133 -3.92 14.12 6.65
N VAL A 134 -3.31 14.53 7.76
CA VAL A 134 -1.90 14.24 8.07
C VAL A 134 -1.69 12.77 8.40
N ASN A 135 -2.68 12.11 9.00
CA ASN A 135 -2.62 10.72 9.41
C ASN A 135 -3.35 9.79 8.45
N SER A 136 -3.90 10.32 7.35
CA SER A 136 -4.78 9.59 6.45
C SER A 136 -4.17 8.31 5.89
N ASN A 137 -2.87 8.31 5.62
CA ASN A 137 -2.17 7.11 5.15
C ASN A 137 -2.24 5.98 6.18
N THR A 138 -2.03 6.31 7.46
CA THR A 138 -2.08 5.35 8.57
C THR A 138 -3.53 4.92 8.86
N GLU A 139 -4.46 5.88 8.86
CA GLU A 139 -5.89 5.62 9.06
C GLU A 139 -6.45 4.71 7.97
N PHE A 140 -6.04 4.90 6.71
CA PHE A 140 -6.48 4.05 5.61
C PHE A 140 -6.04 2.60 5.79
N VAL A 141 -4.80 2.37 6.23
CA VAL A 141 -4.33 1.02 6.54
C VAL A 141 -5.13 0.43 7.70
N GLN A 142 -5.39 1.18 8.77
CA GLN A 142 -6.22 0.70 9.88
C GLN A 142 -7.63 0.27 9.42
N VAL A 143 -8.25 1.05 8.53
CA VAL A 143 -9.57 0.72 7.95
C VAL A 143 -9.49 -0.52 7.06
N LEU A 144 -8.45 -0.64 6.24
CA LEU A 144 -8.25 -1.79 5.35
C LEU A 144 -7.98 -3.09 6.12
N GLU A 145 -7.29 -2.97 7.26
CA GLU A 145 -6.96 -4.08 8.15
C GLU A 145 -8.08 -4.34 9.19
N ALA A 146 -9.15 -3.55 9.20
CA ALA A 146 -10.26 -3.70 10.12
C ALA A 146 -10.94 -5.08 9.98
N GLY A 147 -11.47 -5.57 11.11
CA GLY A 147 -11.70 -6.99 11.40
C GLY A 147 -12.86 -7.71 10.70
N ALA A 148 -13.47 -8.65 11.41
CA ALA A 148 -14.29 -9.75 10.88
C ALA A 148 -15.56 -9.34 10.11
N ASP A 149 -16.11 -8.15 10.34
CA ASP A 149 -17.34 -7.70 9.66
C ASP A 149 -17.07 -7.00 8.32
N GLY A 150 -15.79 -6.87 7.92
CA GLY A 150 -15.38 -6.13 6.72
C GLY A 150 -15.40 -6.95 5.44
N THR A 151 -15.42 -6.25 4.30
CA THR A 151 -15.35 -6.85 2.95
C THR A 151 -14.14 -7.78 2.78
N ALA A 152 -12.98 -7.43 3.36
CA ALA A 152 -11.78 -8.26 3.30
C ALA A 152 -12.00 -9.62 3.96
N HIS A 153 -12.62 -9.66 5.14
CA HIS A 153 -12.90 -10.91 5.84
C HIS A 153 -13.94 -11.75 5.08
N ALA A 154 -14.99 -11.12 4.56
CA ALA A 154 -15.99 -11.80 3.73
C ALA A 154 -15.38 -12.42 2.47
N LEU A 155 -14.43 -11.73 1.83
CA LEU A 155 -13.65 -12.28 0.71
C LEU A 155 -12.83 -13.50 1.16
N ALA A 156 -12.18 -13.43 2.33
CA ALA A 156 -11.42 -14.54 2.89
C ALA A 156 -12.32 -15.77 3.12
N GLN A 157 -13.47 -15.58 3.76
CA GLN A 157 -14.40 -16.67 4.08
C GLN A 157 -14.98 -17.32 2.82
N ARG A 158 -15.31 -16.52 1.81
CA ARG A 158 -16.03 -17.00 0.61
C ARG A 158 -15.10 -17.58 -0.46
N TYR A 159 -13.92 -17.00 -0.60
CA TYR A 159 -13.02 -17.23 -1.73
C TYR A 159 -11.59 -17.58 -1.32
N GLY A 160 -11.31 -17.63 -0.02
CA GLY A 160 -9.99 -17.95 0.54
C GLY A 160 -9.09 -16.74 0.76
N ALA A 161 -7.99 -16.98 1.48
CA ALA A 161 -7.03 -15.95 1.88
C ALA A 161 -6.47 -15.15 0.70
N ASP A 162 -6.24 -15.77 -0.45
CA ASP A 162 -5.71 -15.12 -1.65
C ASP A 162 -6.61 -13.99 -2.15
N ALA A 163 -7.94 -14.16 -2.12
CA ALA A 163 -8.88 -13.13 -2.55
C ALA A 163 -8.85 -11.91 -1.59
N CYS A 164 -8.78 -12.18 -0.29
CA CYS A 164 -8.61 -11.14 0.73
C CYS A 164 -7.30 -10.36 0.55
N GLN A 165 -6.18 -11.08 0.36
CA GLN A 165 -4.87 -10.46 0.16
C GLN A 165 -4.82 -9.67 -1.15
N LEU A 166 -5.43 -10.15 -2.24
CA LEU A 166 -5.53 -9.43 -3.51
C LEU A 166 -6.36 -8.15 -3.39
N TYR A 167 -7.45 -8.19 -2.62
CA TYR A 167 -8.22 -6.99 -2.30
C TYR A 167 -7.39 -5.97 -1.52
N LYS A 168 -6.67 -6.40 -0.48
CA LYS A 168 -5.81 -5.50 0.30
C LYS A 168 -4.66 -4.92 -0.53
N LEU A 169 -3.98 -5.77 -1.30
CA LEU A 169 -2.94 -5.34 -2.25
C LEU A 169 -3.51 -4.32 -3.26
N GLY A 170 -4.69 -4.60 -3.81
CA GLY A 170 -5.40 -3.70 -4.73
C GLY A 170 -5.70 -2.35 -4.10
N ALA A 171 -6.20 -2.33 -2.87
CA ALA A 171 -6.52 -1.10 -2.15
C ALA A 171 -5.28 -0.23 -1.91
N LEU A 172 -4.19 -0.82 -1.41
CA LEU A 172 -2.93 -0.11 -1.23
C LEU A 172 -2.37 0.39 -2.56
N TRP A 173 -2.43 -0.43 -3.61
CA TRP A 173 -1.97 -0.08 -4.94
C TRP A 173 -2.79 1.06 -5.56
N GLY A 174 -4.12 0.99 -5.48
CA GLY A 174 -5.02 2.00 -6.03
C GLY A 174 -4.83 3.37 -5.38
N TYR A 175 -4.68 3.39 -4.05
CA TYR A 175 -4.38 4.59 -3.29
C TYR A 175 -3.04 5.18 -3.70
N ALA A 176 -2.00 4.34 -3.63
CA ALA A 176 -0.63 4.69 -3.99
C ALA A 176 -0.52 5.24 -5.41
N ALA A 177 -1.21 4.62 -6.37
CA ALA A 177 -1.19 4.99 -7.78
C ALA A 177 -1.63 6.45 -7.99
N VAL A 178 -2.70 6.87 -7.31
CA VAL A 178 -3.21 8.24 -7.39
C VAL A 178 -2.31 9.21 -6.63
N ALA A 179 -1.80 8.82 -5.46
CA ALA A 179 -0.89 9.65 -4.66
C ALA A 179 0.44 9.95 -5.39
N ARG A 180 0.93 8.99 -6.19
CA ARG A 180 2.21 9.04 -6.90
C ARG A 180 2.32 10.22 -7.87
N PHE A 181 1.21 10.70 -8.42
CA PHE A 181 1.21 11.82 -9.37
C PHE A 181 1.59 13.15 -8.73
N SER A 182 1.35 13.27 -7.43
CA SER A 182 1.60 14.49 -6.65
C SER A 182 2.99 14.53 -6.01
N LEU A 183 3.77 13.43 -6.10
CA LEU A 183 5.04 13.25 -5.38
C LEU A 183 6.15 12.64 -6.27
N PRO A 184 6.57 13.33 -7.36
CA PRO A 184 7.69 12.86 -8.19
C PRO A 184 9.00 12.82 -7.40
N GLY A 185 9.80 11.77 -7.60
CA GLY A 185 11.06 11.55 -6.89
C GLY A 185 10.93 10.80 -5.57
N GLU A 186 9.69 10.62 -5.08
CA GLU A 186 9.43 9.90 -3.84
C GLU A 186 9.21 8.40 -4.07
N ARG A 187 9.39 7.65 -2.98
CA ARG A 187 9.00 6.23 -2.92
C ARG A 187 7.50 6.11 -2.71
N ASN A 188 6.97 4.93 -3.02
CA ASN A 188 5.56 4.66 -2.85
C ASN A 188 5.17 4.63 -1.35
N ILE A 189 4.10 5.33 -0.97
CA ILE A 189 3.64 5.51 0.42
C ILE A 189 3.25 4.18 1.09
N TYR A 190 3.03 3.11 0.30
CA TYR A 190 2.77 1.76 0.81
C TYR A 190 3.75 0.71 0.26
N SER A 191 4.99 1.09 -0.03
CA SER A 191 5.97 0.14 -0.59
C SER A 191 6.12 -1.13 0.26
N SER A 192 6.09 -1.00 1.57
CA SER A 192 6.26 -2.12 2.51
C SER A 192 5.07 -3.06 2.53
N GLU A 193 3.85 -2.52 2.62
CA GLU A 193 2.61 -3.28 2.62
C GLU A 193 2.34 -3.94 1.26
N ILE A 194 2.61 -3.23 0.16
CA ILE A 194 2.53 -3.78 -1.20
C ILE A 194 3.50 -4.95 -1.35
N SER A 195 4.76 -4.78 -0.92
CA SER A 195 5.76 -5.86 -0.96
C SER A 195 5.33 -7.05 -0.11
N TYR A 196 4.73 -6.80 1.07
CA TYR A 196 4.22 -7.83 1.97
C TYR A 196 3.13 -8.66 1.31
N TYR A 197 2.06 -8.03 0.82
CA TYR A 197 0.94 -8.75 0.23
C TYR A 197 1.33 -9.41 -1.10
N ALA A 198 2.15 -8.76 -1.93
CA ALA A 198 2.63 -9.35 -3.17
C ALA A 198 3.48 -10.60 -2.94
N SER A 199 4.32 -10.61 -1.90
CA SER A 199 5.15 -11.78 -1.55
C SER A 199 4.30 -12.93 -1.00
N ARG A 200 3.29 -12.65 -0.17
CA ARG A 200 2.37 -13.69 0.35
C ARG A 200 1.51 -14.32 -0.73
N LEU A 201 1.21 -13.55 -1.78
CA LEU A 201 0.52 -14.01 -2.99
C LEU A 201 1.46 -14.67 -4.01
N GLU A 202 2.76 -14.79 -3.68
CA GLU A 202 3.80 -15.33 -4.56
C GLU A 202 3.82 -14.68 -5.95
N LEU A 203 3.57 -13.36 -6.00
CA LEU A 203 3.59 -12.62 -7.25
C LEU A 203 5.04 -12.45 -7.74
N PRO A 204 5.34 -12.73 -9.02
CA PRO A 204 6.64 -12.45 -9.61
C PRO A 204 7.07 -11.01 -9.37
N ASN A 205 8.33 -10.83 -8.97
CA ASN A 205 8.89 -9.53 -8.61
C ASN A 205 8.75 -8.51 -9.74
N GLU A 206 8.82 -8.96 -10.99
CA GLU A 206 8.72 -8.15 -12.20
C GLU A 206 7.37 -7.44 -12.32
N LEU A 207 6.31 -7.99 -11.69
CA LEU A 207 4.96 -7.42 -11.75
C LEU A 207 4.77 -6.25 -10.79
N TRP A 208 5.46 -6.24 -9.64
CA TRP A 208 5.15 -5.31 -8.55
C TRP A 208 6.35 -4.47 -8.09
N GLN A 209 7.59 -4.95 -8.22
CA GLN A 209 8.78 -4.18 -7.82
C GLN A 209 8.89 -2.84 -8.54
N PRO A 210 8.63 -2.74 -9.87
CA PRO A 210 8.67 -1.46 -10.56
C PRO A 210 7.69 -0.42 -10.00
N PHE A 211 6.58 -0.86 -9.41
CA PHE A 211 5.58 0.03 -8.82
C PHE A 211 5.98 0.58 -7.45
N VAL A 212 6.73 -0.19 -6.66
CA VAL A 212 7.21 0.27 -5.33
C VAL A 212 8.55 1.00 -5.41
N ALA A 213 9.27 0.90 -6.53
CA ALA A 213 10.51 1.62 -6.77
C ALA A 213 10.32 3.16 -6.69
N ARG A 214 11.40 3.88 -6.41
CA ARG A 214 11.43 5.35 -6.43
C ARG A 214 11.19 5.83 -7.87
N THR A 215 10.30 6.81 -8.05
CA THR A 215 10.14 7.46 -9.37
C THR A 215 11.33 8.37 -9.66
N ARG A 216 11.63 8.61 -10.94
CA ARG A 216 12.63 9.63 -11.30
C ARG A 216 12.10 11.00 -10.88
N ARG A 217 12.97 11.83 -10.29
CA ARG A 217 12.60 13.13 -9.73
C ARG A 217 12.10 14.13 -10.78
N ASP A 218 12.58 13.97 -12.01
CA ASP A 218 12.29 14.79 -13.17
C ASP A 218 11.23 14.17 -14.11
N ALA A 219 10.62 13.05 -13.73
CA ALA A 219 9.58 12.41 -14.55
C ALA A 219 8.31 13.28 -14.62
N PRO A 220 7.78 13.57 -15.81
CA PRO A 220 6.49 14.23 -15.96
C PRO A 220 5.36 13.40 -15.34
N ALA A 221 4.37 14.07 -14.73
CA ALA A 221 3.21 13.39 -14.13
C ALA A 221 2.47 12.46 -15.12
N ALA A 222 2.40 12.86 -16.40
CA ALA A 222 1.81 12.04 -17.46
C ALA A 222 2.58 10.73 -17.72
N GLU A 223 3.92 10.75 -17.63
CA GLU A 223 4.77 9.55 -17.74
C GLU A 223 4.53 8.61 -16.56
N ILE A 224 4.50 9.16 -15.34
CA ILE A 224 4.21 8.40 -14.11
C ILE A 224 2.83 7.75 -14.18
N MET A 225 1.83 8.49 -14.68
CA MET A 225 0.48 7.99 -14.88
C MET A 225 0.43 6.84 -15.90
N GLN A 226 1.03 7.00 -17.07
CA GLN A 226 1.05 5.95 -18.09
C GLN A 226 1.78 4.70 -17.59
N ALA A 227 2.94 4.85 -16.96
CA ALA A 227 3.68 3.73 -16.38
C ALA A 227 2.88 3.00 -15.29
N THR A 228 2.19 3.75 -14.42
CA THR A 228 1.34 3.19 -13.37
C THR A 228 0.15 2.42 -13.95
N LEU A 229 -0.51 2.97 -14.96
CA LEU A 229 -1.61 2.29 -15.66
C LEU A 229 -1.13 1.01 -16.34
N ALA A 230 0.01 1.06 -17.03
CA ALA A 230 0.60 -0.11 -17.68
C ALA A 230 0.94 -1.22 -16.67
N GLN A 231 1.47 -0.87 -15.50
CA GLN A 231 1.76 -1.83 -14.42
C GLN A 231 0.48 -2.43 -13.84
N SER A 232 -0.54 -1.61 -13.52
CA SER A 232 -1.86 -2.08 -13.09
C SER A 232 -2.49 -3.04 -14.12
N GLN A 233 -2.40 -2.72 -15.41
CA GLN A 233 -2.92 -3.55 -16.50
C GLN A 233 -2.16 -4.88 -16.57
N THR A 234 -0.82 -4.85 -16.46
CA THR A 234 0.03 -6.04 -16.53
C THR A 234 -0.29 -7.02 -15.40
N LEU A 235 -0.42 -6.52 -14.16
CA LEU A 235 -0.82 -7.35 -13.03
C LEU A 235 -2.25 -7.88 -13.19
N THR A 236 -3.19 -7.05 -13.67
CA THR A 236 -4.57 -7.50 -13.94
C THR A 236 -4.60 -8.64 -14.97
N ASN A 237 -3.84 -8.53 -16.05
CA ASN A 237 -3.73 -9.56 -17.08
C ASN A 237 -3.10 -10.85 -16.51
N TYR A 238 -2.09 -10.73 -15.65
CA TYR A 238 -1.49 -11.88 -14.97
C TYR A 238 -2.50 -12.63 -14.09
N LEU A 239 -3.36 -11.91 -13.37
CA LEU A 239 -4.38 -12.51 -12.51
C LEU A 239 -5.48 -13.25 -13.28
N ILE A 240 -5.73 -12.86 -14.53
CA ILE A 240 -6.69 -13.51 -15.45
C ILE A 240 -6.00 -14.66 -16.23
N GLY A 241 -4.67 -14.64 -16.34
CA GLY A 241 -3.89 -15.63 -17.06
C GLY A 241 -3.86 -17.03 -16.40
N PRO A 242 -3.41 -18.06 -17.13
CA PRO A 242 -3.13 -19.36 -16.53
C PRO A 242 -2.06 -19.23 -15.43
N ARG A 243 -2.29 -19.91 -14.29
CA ARG A 243 -1.26 -20.03 -13.25
C ARG A 243 -0.03 -20.67 -13.92
N PRO A 244 1.18 -20.09 -13.83
CA PRO A 244 2.38 -20.79 -14.26
C PRO A 244 2.44 -22.10 -13.48
N THR A 245 2.47 -23.23 -14.20
CA THR A 245 2.68 -24.55 -13.61
C THR A 245 4.04 -24.53 -12.93
N GLN A 246 4.04 -24.70 -11.59
CA GLN A 246 5.26 -25.01 -10.83
C GLN A 246 5.73 -26.43 -11.17
#